data_AF-A1B6B3-F1
#
_entry.id   AF-A1B6B3-F1
#
_cell.length_a   1.000
_cell.length_b   1.000
_cell.length_c   1.000
_cell.angle_alpha   90.00
_cell.angle_beta   90.00
_cell.angle_gamma   90.00
#
_symmetry.space_group_name_H-M   'P 1'
#
loop_
_entity.id
_entity.type
_entity.pdbx_description
1 polymer ?
#
loop_
_entity_poly.entity_id
_entity_poly.type
_entity_poly.pdbx_seq_one_letter_code
_entity_poly.pdbx_strand_id
1 'polypeptide(L)'
;MLDILSGQWCEDEERAFIIVCGDNPTIDMLRVALPRYFPSLVDGISVLRRPVATDVEGVTNLREIQETLAPLLSGDNRLLLVGDWVQAGLNLHHVADGIIFFSLPWEIDSIDQLIGRVDRLGATGERKGGRRVIDIWRILIEGSQETAIADTVAELGVFDSPLPPLSPTDLAELQTTLGHAAIRRKAALLVTPLAGKGIGLPSLFRDAEPFTQQQAAADFELWREKPCPAPAMMSDIARPNETPIRREERALGAWLRTIKASKDFDTGGRADKEDGYSFQTIWYHGVGERGRAGEAPFSLPGASRESWMSGHVPFIYRRSDISVPPRKIVFTDDGELGADGTRSGRPLRFLDHGSELHDALVSGYTGSVLSAFGTAKPVVQTSVRLPEGHPARGLGPLVVVTVAQFDPFPDELLPPAWTAKAREILNSAPTDVQKSALSADRRMLHTLFRAFQCRVRVAAPAAFMRKGYWKAKDGWRESTEEEVDLCLQPITSSTNNALARGRTPLSALEKHEAVNALRSRQLAKITAEVELYRASALKRIRYEIEDLTDQVSAYFLAEIRNRELNLERRRQAPPEAGPVELWQGQVAALERSLSMTRLNFSEATDFLQGLAAGHHLARTVQPCTILLALIADE
;
A
#
# COMPACT_ATOMS: atom_id res chain seq x y z
N MET A 1 -27.06 -21.11 26.87
CA MET A 1 -26.33 -21.24 25.59
C MET A 1 -27.22 -21.72 24.46
N LEU A 2 -27.89 -22.87 24.57
CA LEU A 2 -28.79 -23.38 23.52
C LEU A 2 -29.87 -22.35 23.15
N ASP A 3 -30.49 -21.71 24.13
CA ASP A 3 -31.50 -20.67 23.88
C ASP A 3 -30.94 -19.44 23.17
N ILE A 4 -29.67 -19.07 23.46
CA ILE A 4 -28.99 -17.95 22.80
C ILE A 4 -28.77 -18.29 21.32
N LEU A 5 -28.15 -19.45 21.04
CA LEU A 5 -27.89 -19.90 19.67
C LEU A 5 -29.20 -20.07 18.89
N SER A 6 -30.22 -20.68 19.48
CA SER A 6 -31.53 -20.86 18.85
C SER A 6 -32.21 -19.52 18.57
N GLY A 7 -32.13 -18.56 19.49
CA GLY A 7 -32.72 -17.23 19.30
C GLY A 7 -32.04 -16.46 18.18
N GLN A 8 -30.70 -16.44 18.18
CA GLN A 8 -29.93 -15.71 17.16
C GLN A 8 -30.06 -16.34 15.76
N TRP A 9 -30.03 -17.67 15.66
CA TRP A 9 -30.21 -18.36 14.37
C TRP A 9 -31.64 -18.37 13.85
N CYS A 10 -32.63 -18.07 14.70
CA CYS A 10 -34.00 -17.82 14.24
C CYS A 10 -34.11 -16.47 13.52
N GLU A 11 -33.29 -15.49 13.90
CA GLU A 11 -33.25 -14.17 13.25
C GLU A 11 -32.38 -14.19 11.99
N ASP A 12 -31.21 -14.82 12.08
CA ASP A 12 -30.27 -14.98 10.97
C ASP A 12 -29.47 -16.28 11.12
N GLU A 13 -29.76 -17.24 10.25
CA GLU A 13 -29.20 -18.58 10.25
C GLU A 13 -27.70 -18.61 9.93
N GLU A 14 -27.17 -17.56 9.30
CA GLU A 14 -25.76 -17.47 8.87
C GLU A 14 -24.83 -16.87 9.94
N ARG A 15 -25.37 -16.43 11.08
CA ARG A 15 -24.55 -15.81 12.12
C ARG A 15 -23.52 -16.75 12.70
N ALA A 16 -22.28 -16.28 12.77
CA ALA A 16 -21.18 -17.04 13.32
C ALA A 16 -20.80 -16.54 14.73
N PHE A 17 -20.57 -17.49 15.64
CA PHE A 17 -20.27 -17.21 17.05
C PHE A 17 -18.95 -17.83 17.51
N ILE A 18 -18.26 -17.11 18.39
CA ILE A 18 -17.10 -17.62 19.11
C ILE A 18 -17.54 -18.00 20.53
N ILE A 19 -17.25 -19.23 20.96
CA ILE A 19 -17.55 -19.71 22.31
C ILE A 19 -16.24 -19.92 23.07
N VAL A 20 -16.05 -19.11 24.13
CA VAL A 20 -14.90 -19.20 25.03
C VAL A 20 -15.20 -20.21 26.12
N CYS A 21 -14.51 -21.34 26.10
CA CYS A 21 -14.77 -22.51 26.91
C CYS A 21 -13.91 -22.61 28.19
N GLY A 22 -12.77 -21.93 28.24
CA GLY A 22 -11.85 -21.92 29.39
C GLY A 22 -10.92 -23.14 29.47
N ASP A 23 -11.36 -24.31 29.02
CA ASP A 23 -10.54 -25.53 28.99
C ASP A 23 -10.89 -26.51 27.84
N ASN A 24 -10.00 -27.47 27.60
CA ASN A 24 -10.17 -28.49 26.56
C ASN A 24 -11.31 -29.50 26.87
N PRO A 25 -11.54 -29.95 28.12
CA PRO A 25 -12.68 -30.82 28.44
C PRO A 25 -14.05 -30.19 28.12
N THR A 26 -14.22 -28.89 28.36
CA THR A 26 -15.46 -28.16 28.04
C THR A 26 -15.67 -28.09 26.53
N ILE A 27 -14.61 -27.89 25.74
CA ILE A 27 -14.68 -28.01 24.28
C ILE A 27 -15.20 -29.39 23.88
N ASP A 28 -14.63 -30.46 24.44
CA ASP A 28 -15.02 -31.83 24.09
C ASP A 28 -16.49 -32.10 24.44
N MET A 29 -16.93 -31.63 25.60
CA MET A 29 -18.34 -31.70 26.01
C MET A 29 -19.25 -30.96 25.02
N LEU A 30 -18.92 -29.71 24.67
CA LEU A 30 -19.76 -28.89 23.78
C LEU A 30 -19.79 -29.42 22.35
N ARG A 31 -18.66 -29.91 21.84
CA ARG A 31 -18.55 -30.52 20.52
C ARG A 31 -19.45 -31.76 20.37
N VAL A 32 -19.65 -32.52 21.45
CA VAL A 32 -20.54 -33.69 21.45
C VAL A 32 -22.00 -33.30 21.73
N ALA A 33 -22.22 -32.31 22.59
CA ALA A 33 -23.56 -31.92 23.02
C ALA A 33 -24.31 -31.07 21.99
N LEU A 34 -23.66 -30.08 21.38
CA LEU A 34 -24.28 -29.12 20.47
C LEU A 34 -24.92 -29.79 19.23
N PRO A 35 -24.27 -30.74 18.54
CA PRO A 35 -24.87 -31.39 17.36
C PRO A 35 -26.15 -32.19 17.66
N ARG A 36 -26.38 -32.59 18.92
CA ARG A 36 -27.63 -33.29 19.31
C ARG A 36 -28.85 -32.37 19.26
N TYR A 37 -28.64 -31.07 19.45
CA TYR A 37 -29.70 -30.07 19.44
C TYR A 37 -29.73 -29.29 18.12
N PHE A 38 -28.58 -29.15 17.46
CA PHE A 38 -28.42 -28.50 16.17
C PHE A 38 -27.71 -29.45 15.20
N PRO A 39 -28.46 -30.32 14.49
CA PRO A 39 -27.87 -31.33 13.61
C PRO A 39 -26.97 -30.76 12.50
N SER A 40 -27.17 -29.50 12.12
CA SER A 40 -26.33 -28.78 11.15
C SER A 40 -24.91 -28.48 11.64
N LEU A 41 -24.61 -28.72 12.92
CA LEU A 41 -23.29 -28.48 13.52
C LEU A 41 -22.40 -29.72 13.58
N VAL A 42 -22.82 -30.88 13.06
CA VAL A 42 -22.00 -32.12 13.09
C VAL A 42 -20.61 -31.88 12.49
N ASP A 43 -20.55 -31.16 11.37
CA ASP A 43 -19.29 -30.75 10.72
C ASP A 43 -19.04 -29.23 10.82
N GLY A 44 -20.02 -28.47 11.33
CA GLY A 44 -20.01 -26.99 11.35
C GLY A 44 -19.29 -26.32 12.52
N ILE A 45 -18.42 -27.04 13.25
CA ILE A 45 -17.72 -26.55 14.45
C ILE A 45 -16.21 -26.58 14.25
N SER A 46 -15.58 -25.40 14.25
CA SER A 46 -14.12 -25.24 14.36
C SER A 46 -13.68 -25.22 15.81
N VAL A 47 -12.49 -25.75 16.12
CA VAL A 47 -11.99 -25.92 17.49
C VAL A 47 -10.55 -25.46 17.64
N LEU A 48 -10.28 -24.51 18.54
CA LEU A 48 -8.94 -24.12 18.95
C LEU A 48 -8.67 -24.56 20.40
N ARG A 49 -7.80 -25.57 20.55
CA ARG A 49 -7.44 -26.13 21.86
C ARG A 49 -6.30 -25.35 22.51
N ARG A 50 -6.23 -25.42 23.85
CA ARG A 50 -5.08 -24.96 24.64
C ARG A 50 -3.88 -25.89 24.38
N PRO A 51 -2.70 -25.37 23.99
CA PRO A 51 -1.50 -26.18 23.82
C PRO A 51 -1.05 -26.76 25.16
N VAL A 52 -0.64 -28.03 25.15
CA VAL A 52 -0.04 -28.68 26.33
C VAL A 52 1.37 -28.11 26.49
N ALA A 53 1.78 -27.80 27.73
CA ALA A 53 2.91 -26.93 28.11
C ALA A 53 4.33 -27.31 27.59
N THR A 54 4.48 -28.23 26.65
CA THR A 54 5.76 -28.71 26.10
C THR A 54 6.08 -28.30 24.67
N ASP A 55 5.15 -27.73 23.89
CA ASP A 55 5.42 -27.34 22.50
C ASP A 55 5.31 -25.82 22.29
N VAL A 56 6.43 -25.13 22.45
CA VAL A 56 6.61 -23.73 22.02
C VAL A 56 7.61 -23.70 20.86
N GLU A 57 7.21 -24.24 19.72
CA GLU A 57 7.80 -23.88 18.41
C GLU A 57 6.79 -22.99 17.65
N GLY A 58 7.09 -21.69 17.57
CA GLY A 58 6.13 -20.65 17.17
C GLY A 58 5.82 -20.52 15.67
N VAL A 59 6.37 -21.36 14.79
CA VAL A 59 6.21 -21.23 13.32
C VAL A 59 5.31 -22.32 12.72
N THR A 60 5.34 -23.54 13.27
CA THR A 60 4.48 -24.68 12.86
C THR A 60 3.02 -24.48 13.32
N ASN A 61 2.81 -23.93 14.51
CA ASN A 61 1.47 -23.69 15.07
C ASN A 61 0.58 -22.75 14.23
N LEU A 62 1.15 -21.77 13.52
CA LEU A 62 0.33 -20.78 12.78
C LEU A 62 -0.39 -21.37 11.56
N ARG A 63 0.24 -22.32 10.87
CA ARG A 63 -0.37 -22.99 9.71
C ARG A 63 -1.51 -23.90 10.13
N GLU A 64 -1.31 -24.68 11.20
CA GLU A 64 -2.35 -25.56 11.76
C GLU A 64 -3.55 -24.76 12.27
N ILE A 65 -3.30 -23.62 12.93
CA ILE A 65 -4.34 -22.68 13.37
C ILE A 65 -5.08 -22.09 12.15
N GLN A 66 -4.38 -21.75 11.07
CA GLN A 66 -5.01 -21.26 9.83
C GLN A 66 -5.88 -22.34 9.15
N GLU A 67 -5.39 -23.57 9.04
CA GLU A 67 -6.14 -24.70 8.48
C GLU A 67 -7.39 -24.99 9.31
N THR A 68 -7.31 -24.89 10.64
CA THR A 68 -8.45 -25.07 11.55
C THR A 68 -9.51 -23.97 11.44
N LEU A 69 -9.10 -22.75 11.10
CA LEU A 69 -9.98 -21.60 10.94
C LEU A 69 -10.52 -21.41 9.53
N ALA A 70 -9.90 -22.03 8.51
CA ALA A 70 -10.34 -21.91 7.12
C ALA A 70 -11.83 -22.24 6.90
N PRO A 71 -12.42 -23.27 7.54
CA PRO A 71 -13.86 -23.54 7.43
C PRO A 71 -14.73 -22.42 8.03
N LEU A 72 -14.29 -21.79 9.13
CA LEU A 72 -14.99 -20.65 9.72
C LEU A 72 -14.87 -19.42 8.79
N LEU A 73 -13.67 -19.17 8.26
CA LEU A 73 -13.39 -18.03 7.37
C LEU A 73 -14.11 -18.09 6.01
N SER A 74 -14.40 -19.29 5.53
CA SER A 74 -15.18 -19.53 4.31
C SER A 74 -16.70 -19.50 4.53
N GLY A 75 -17.16 -19.55 5.79
CA GLY A 75 -18.57 -19.65 6.14
C GLY A 75 -19.10 -21.09 6.22
N ASP A 76 -18.26 -22.10 5.96
CA ASP A 76 -18.63 -23.51 6.07
C ASP A 76 -18.95 -23.90 7.53
N ASN A 77 -18.24 -23.30 8.48
CA ASN A 77 -18.48 -23.46 9.92
C ASN A 77 -19.08 -22.17 10.50
N ARG A 78 -20.02 -22.34 11.44
CA ARG A 78 -20.70 -21.22 12.11
C ARG A 78 -20.31 -21.06 13.58
N LEU A 79 -19.58 -22.03 14.14
CA LEU A 79 -19.11 -21.96 15.52
C LEU A 79 -17.60 -22.16 15.61
N LEU A 80 -16.97 -21.36 16.48
CA LEU A 80 -15.60 -21.55 16.92
C LEU A 80 -15.57 -21.80 18.43
N LEU A 81 -15.13 -22.98 18.85
CA LEU A 81 -14.88 -23.28 20.27
C LEU A 81 -13.41 -22.99 20.60
N VAL A 82 -13.17 -22.17 21.63
CA VAL A 82 -11.82 -21.76 22.04
C VAL A 82 -11.58 -22.16 23.50
N GLY A 83 -10.50 -22.92 23.74
CA GLY A 83 -10.16 -23.42 25.08
C GLY A 83 -9.52 -22.35 25.95
N ASP A 84 -8.38 -21.83 25.52
CA ASP A 84 -7.72 -20.69 26.16
C ASP A 84 -7.35 -19.70 25.06
N TRP A 85 -7.34 -18.41 25.37
CA TRP A 85 -7.04 -17.40 24.36
C TRP A 85 -5.55 -17.46 24.01
N VAL A 86 -5.25 -17.98 22.82
CA VAL A 86 -3.91 -17.94 22.25
C VAL A 86 -3.69 -16.55 21.67
N GLN A 87 -2.63 -15.84 22.09
CA GLN A 87 -2.21 -14.52 21.56
C GLN A 87 -1.88 -14.49 20.04
N ALA A 88 -2.22 -15.55 19.30
CA ALA A 88 -2.05 -15.64 17.86
C ALA A 88 -2.87 -14.55 17.15
N GLY A 89 -2.26 -13.89 16.17
CA GLY A 89 -2.83 -12.76 15.43
C GLY A 89 -4.00 -13.11 14.50
N LEU A 90 -5.09 -13.66 15.05
CA LEU A 90 -6.28 -14.06 14.30
C LEU A 90 -7.11 -12.86 13.86
N ASN A 91 -7.64 -12.91 12.62
CA ASN A 91 -8.50 -11.86 12.05
C ASN A 91 -9.97 -12.33 12.04
N LEU A 92 -10.59 -12.41 13.23
CA LEU A 92 -11.96 -12.94 13.39
C LEU A 92 -13.06 -11.90 13.07
N HIS A 93 -12.68 -10.63 12.98
CA HIS A 93 -13.58 -9.53 12.64
C HIS A 93 -14.26 -9.65 11.27
N HIS A 94 -13.89 -10.56 10.37
CA HIS A 94 -14.61 -10.70 9.10
C HIS A 94 -15.81 -11.65 9.17
N VAL A 95 -15.91 -12.45 10.22
CA VAL A 95 -16.84 -13.59 10.27
C VAL A 95 -17.69 -13.59 11.51
N ALA A 96 -17.11 -13.33 12.68
CA ALA A 96 -17.85 -13.47 13.92
C ALA A 96 -18.79 -12.27 14.17
N ASP A 97 -20.04 -12.58 14.48
CA ASP A 97 -21.09 -11.62 14.81
C ASP A 97 -21.29 -11.46 16.32
N GLY A 98 -20.72 -12.37 17.12
CA GLY A 98 -20.80 -12.31 18.57
C GLY A 98 -19.87 -13.27 19.29
N ILE A 99 -19.70 -13.02 20.59
CA ILE A 99 -18.87 -13.79 21.50
C ILE A 99 -19.74 -14.31 22.65
N ILE A 100 -19.67 -15.61 22.93
CA ILE A 100 -20.31 -16.26 24.07
C ILE A 100 -19.22 -16.72 25.03
N PHE A 101 -19.11 -16.07 26.18
CA PHE A 101 -18.29 -16.55 27.28
C PHE A 101 -19.07 -17.64 28.02
N PHE A 102 -18.71 -18.90 27.74
CA PHE A 102 -19.14 -20.04 28.54
C PHE A 102 -18.31 -20.11 29.84
N SER A 103 -17.04 -19.71 29.76
CA SER A 103 -16.22 -19.35 30.91
C SER A 103 -15.51 -18.03 30.62
N LEU A 104 -15.51 -17.11 31.59
CA LEU A 104 -14.89 -15.80 31.49
C LEU A 104 -13.42 -15.87 31.95
N PRO A 105 -12.45 -15.42 31.12
CA PRO A 105 -11.07 -15.26 31.55
C PRO A 105 -10.95 -14.29 32.74
N TRP A 106 -10.03 -14.57 33.67
CA TRP A 106 -9.81 -13.69 34.83
C TRP A 106 -8.88 -12.52 34.50
N GLU A 107 -8.14 -12.63 33.40
CA GLU A 107 -7.25 -11.60 32.90
C GLU A 107 -8.02 -10.63 32.01
N ILE A 108 -8.10 -9.37 32.44
CA ILE A 108 -8.80 -8.30 31.73
C ILE A 108 -8.22 -8.09 30.32
N ASP A 109 -6.88 -8.12 30.19
CA ASP A 109 -6.20 -7.96 28.89
C ASP A 109 -6.61 -9.07 27.90
N SER A 110 -6.84 -10.28 28.40
CA SER A 110 -7.26 -11.41 27.57
C SER A 110 -8.70 -11.25 27.05
N ILE A 111 -9.58 -10.61 27.82
CA ILE A 111 -10.94 -10.26 27.40
C ILE A 111 -10.89 -9.15 26.33
N ASP A 112 -10.18 -8.05 26.60
CA ASP A 112 -10.08 -6.90 25.69
C ASP A 112 -9.42 -7.29 24.36
N GLN A 113 -8.34 -8.08 24.40
CA GLN A 113 -7.69 -8.60 23.19
C GLN A 113 -8.61 -9.47 22.36
N LEU A 114 -9.44 -10.33 22.97
CA LEU A 114 -10.39 -11.16 22.23
C LEU A 114 -11.47 -10.30 21.57
N ILE A 115 -12.06 -9.36 22.32
CA ILE A 115 -13.05 -8.42 21.79
C ILE A 115 -12.46 -7.63 20.64
N GLY A 116 -11.27 -7.04 20.79
CA GLY A 116 -10.57 -6.28 19.74
C GLY A 116 -10.13 -7.09 18.52
N ARG A 117 -10.33 -8.42 18.49
CA ARG A 117 -10.11 -9.27 17.30
C ARG A 117 -11.37 -9.48 16.50
N VAL A 118 -12.54 -9.31 17.13
CA VAL A 118 -13.87 -9.35 16.53
C VAL A 118 -14.34 -7.93 16.21
N ASP A 119 -14.16 -7.00 17.15
CA ASP A 119 -14.47 -5.57 17.05
C ASP A 119 -13.35 -4.80 16.38
N ARG A 120 -13.28 -4.94 15.05
CA ARG A 120 -12.41 -4.14 14.20
C ARG A 120 -13.22 -3.50 13.07
N LEU A 121 -12.70 -2.36 12.60
CA LEU A 121 -13.14 -1.73 11.36
C LEU A 121 -12.94 -2.72 10.19
N GLY A 122 -14.05 -3.25 9.65
CA GLY A 122 -14.02 -4.22 8.56
C GLY A 122 -13.89 -3.56 7.18
N ALA A 123 -13.25 -4.28 6.24
CA ALA A 123 -13.10 -3.89 4.83
C ALA A 123 -14.33 -4.21 3.94
N THR A 124 -15.48 -4.55 4.52
CA THR A 124 -16.68 -4.89 3.73
C THR A 124 -17.36 -3.61 3.22
N GLY A 125 -17.01 -3.22 2.00
CA GLY A 125 -17.50 -2.06 1.26
C GLY A 125 -18.98 -2.06 0.87
N GLU A 126 -19.86 -2.84 1.48
CA GLU A 126 -21.29 -2.83 1.19
C GLU A 126 -22.13 -3.17 2.43
N ARG A 127 -22.15 -2.32 3.46
CA ARG A 127 -23.26 -2.32 4.42
C ARG A 127 -23.70 -0.88 4.69
N LYS A 128 -24.91 -0.55 4.26
CA LYS A 128 -25.56 0.76 4.43
C LYS A 128 -25.60 1.12 5.92
N GLY A 129 -24.85 2.15 6.32
CA GLY A 129 -25.20 3.04 7.44
C GLY A 129 -25.32 2.48 8.86
N GLY A 130 -25.10 1.19 9.11
CA GLY A 130 -25.17 0.58 10.44
C GLY A 130 -23.80 0.49 11.10
N ARG A 131 -23.66 1.07 12.29
CA ARG A 131 -22.56 0.73 13.22
C ARG A 131 -22.59 -0.78 13.41
N ARG A 132 -21.48 -1.48 13.16
CA ARG A 132 -21.37 -2.90 13.50
C ARG A 132 -21.50 -3.02 15.02
N VAL A 133 -22.49 -3.79 15.47
CA VAL A 133 -22.66 -4.16 16.87
C VAL A 133 -22.21 -5.60 16.99
N ILE A 134 -21.39 -5.89 17.99
CA ILE A 134 -20.98 -7.25 18.32
C ILE A 134 -21.67 -7.59 19.62
N ASP A 135 -22.42 -8.69 19.59
CA ASP A 135 -23.14 -9.13 20.76
C ASP A 135 -22.22 -9.98 21.65
N ILE A 136 -22.16 -9.63 22.94
CA ILE A 136 -21.36 -10.33 23.93
C ILE A 136 -22.29 -10.94 24.97
N TRP A 137 -22.32 -12.27 25.04
CA TRP A 137 -23.05 -13.00 26.06
C TRP A 137 -22.10 -13.59 27.09
N ARG A 138 -22.52 -13.55 28.35
CA ARG A 138 -21.78 -14.12 29.50
C ARG A 138 -22.72 -15.10 30.19
N ILE A 139 -22.33 -16.37 30.25
CA ILE A 139 -23.10 -17.40 30.93
C ILE A 139 -22.52 -17.54 32.33
N LEU A 140 -23.26 -17.08 33.34
CA LEU A 140 -22.79 -17.00 34.71
C LEU A 140 -23.71 -17.79 35.64
N ILE A 141 -23.14 -18.46 36.64
CA ILE A 141 -23.89 -19.14 37.69
C ILE A 141 -24.12 -18.16 38.85
N GLU A 142 -25.38 -17.87 39.17
CA GLU A 142 -25.74 -16.92 40.23
C GLU A 142 -25.03 -17.24 41.57
N GLY A 143 -24.42 -16.22 42.17
CA GLY A 143 -23.67 -16.36 43.43
C GLY A 143 -22.29 -17.00 43.32
N SER A 144 -21.82 -17.29 42.11
CA SER A 144 -20.46 -17.80 41.86
C SER A 144 -19.40 -16.70 41.96
N GLN A 145 -18.13 -17.11 42.04
CA GLN A 145 -16.99 -16.19 41.95
C GLN A 145 -16.93 -15.51 40.58
N GLU A 146 -17.31 -16.23 39.53
CA GLU A 146 -17.32 -15.76 38.15
C GLU A 146 -18.32 -14.62 37.94
N THR A 147 -19.49 -14.68 38.59
CA THR A 147 -20.46 -13.56 38.58
C THR A 147 -19.85 -12.29 39.16
N ALA A 148 -19.18 -12.39 40.32
CA ALA A 148 -18.57 -11.22 40.96
C ALA A 148 -17.45 -10.60 40.11
N ILE A 149 -16.67 -11.43 39.41
CA ILE A 149 -15.64 -10.98 38.46
C ILE A 149 -16.30 -10.32 37.25
N ALA A 150 -17.27 -10.99 36.61
CA ALA A 150 -17.95 -10.50 35.42
C ALA A 150 -18.64 -9.16 35.64
N ASP A 151 -19.28 -8.97 36.80
CA ASP A 151 -19.91 -7.71 37.18
C ASP A 151 -18.87 -6.61 37.39
N THR A 152 -17.75 -6.93 38.06
CA THR A 152 -16.65 -5.97 38.27
C THR A 152 -16.01 -5.55 36.93
N VAL A 153 -15.82 -6.49 36.00
CA VAL A 153 -15.28 -6.23 34.65
C VAL A 153 -16.25 -5.40 33.81
N ALA A 154 -17.57 -5.59 33.97
CA ALA A 154 -18.57 -4.77 33.31
C ALA A 154 -18.57 -3.33 33.84
N GLU A 155 -18.49 -3.13 35.16
CA GLU A 155 -18.37 -1.79 35.77
C GLU A 155 -17.09 -1.06 35.33
N LEU A 156 -16.01 -1.81 35.05
CA LEU A 156 -14.78 -1.27 34.47
C LEU A 156 -14.93 -0.82 33.00
N GLY A 157 -16.01 -1.21 32.32
CA GLY A 157 -16.33 -0.84 30.93
C GLY A 157 -15.64 -1.68 29.86
N VAL A 158 -15.05 -2.83 30.22
CA VAL A 158 -14.23 -3.67 29.32
C VAL A 158 -15.03 -4.24 28.15
N PHE A 159 -16.32 -4.52 28.35
CA PHE A 159 -17.18 -5.06 27.29
C PHE A 159 -17.74 -3.98 26.36
N ASP A 160 -17.70 -2.72 26.77
CA ASP A 160 -18.34 -1.61 26.06
C ASP A 160 -17.35 -0.78 25.23
N SER A 161 -16.07 -0.80 25.58
CA SER A 161 -15.04 0.04 24.97
C SER A 161 -13.63 -0.52 25.20
N PRO A 162 -12.70 -0.30 24.25
CA PRO A 162 -11.34 -0.80 24.36
C PRO A 162 -10.60 -0.18 25.54
N LEU A 163 -9.79 -0.98 26.21
CA LEU A 163 -9.02 -0.54 27.36
C LEU A 163 -7.90 0.43 26.97
N PRO A 164 -7.63 1.46 27.80
CA PRO A 164 -6.42 2.26 27.65
C PRO A 164 -5.18 1.43 27.99
N PRO A 165 -3.97 1.83 27.53
CA PRO A 165 -2.74 1.20 27.99
C PRO A 165 -2.57 1.40 29.49
N LEU A 166 -2.61 0.30 30.25
CA LEU A 166 -2.45 0.27 31.70
C LEU A 166 -0.98 0.04 32.07
N SER A 167 -0.49 0.70 33.12
CA SER A 167 0.85 0.42 33.62
C SER A 167 0.89 -0.95 34.34
N PRO A 168 2.07 -1.58 34.49
CA PRO A 168 2.18 -2.83 35.24
C PRO A 168 1.64 -2.73 36.68
N THR A 169 1.75 -1.54 37.29
CA THR A 169 1.22 -1.26 38.62
C THR A 169 -0.31 -1.24 38.62
N ASP A 170 -0.91 -0.57 37.63
CA ASP A 170 -2.38 -0.47 37.51
C ASP A 170 -3.00 -1.85 37.24
N LEU A 171 -2.36 -2.67 36.38
CA LEU A 171 -2.77 -4.04 36.13
C LEU A 171 -2.73 -4.89 37.41
N ALA A 172 -1.67 -4.77 38.22
CA ALA A 172 -1.57 -5.49 39.49
C ALA A 172 -2.64 -5.07 40.50
N GLU A 173 -2.97 -3.77 40.56
CA GLU A 173 -4.04 -3.25 41.41
C GLU A 173 -5.43 -3.74 40.98
N LEU A 174 -5.68 -3.78 39.66
CA LEU A 174 -6.91 -4.32 39.09
C LEU A 174 -7.05 -5.82 39.33
N GLN A 175 -5.98 -6.60 39.14
CA GLN A 175 -5.97 -8.03 39.47
C GLN A 175 -6.25 -8.27 40.96
N THR A 176 -5.69 -7.43 41.84
CA THR A 176 -5.96 -7.49 43.28
C THR A 176 -7.44 -7.21 43.57
N THR A 177 -8.03 -6.22 42.89
CA THR A 177 -9.44 -5.86 43.02
C THR A 177 -10.35 -7.00 42.56
N LEU A 178 -10.06 -7.62 41.41
CA LEU A 178 -10.78 -8.80 40.92
C LEU A 178 -10.64 -9.99 41.88
N GLY A 179 -9.44 -10.23 42.42
CA GLY A 179 -9.20 -11.27 43.43
C GLY A 179 -10.05 -11.05 44.69
N HIS A 180 -10.16 -9.80 45.16
CA HIS A 180 -11.00 -9.45 46.31
C HIS A 180 -12.49 -9.66 46.01
N ALA A 181 -12.96 -9.29 44.82
CA ALA A 181 -14.33 -9.51 44.39
C ALA A 181 -14.68 -11.01 44.31
N ALA A 182 -13.77 -11.81 43.75
CA ALA A 182 -13.90 -13.26 43.66
C ALA A 182 -13.97 -13.93 45.05
N ILE A 183 -13.09 -13.55 45.98
CA ILE A 183 -13.07 -14.09 47.35
C ILE A 183 -14.37 -13.75 48.08
N ARG A 184 -14.84 -12.49 47.96
CA ARG A 184 -16.05 -12.01 48.64
C ARG A 184 -17.35 -12.43 47.93
N ARG A 185 -17.24 -12.98 46.71
CA ARG A 185 -18.38 -13.29 45.82
C ARG A 185 -19.34 -12.11 45.66
N LYS A 186 -18.77 -10.91 45.61
CA LYS A 186 -19.50 -9.65 45.49
C LYS A 186 -18.70 -8.71 44.63
N ALA A 187 -19.36 -8.11 43.63
CA ALA A 187 -18.75 -7.11 42.76
C ALA A 187 -18.12 -5.96 43.57
N ALA A 188 -17.02 -5.41 43.08
CA ALA A 188 -16.41 -4.24 43.69
C ALA A 188 -17.37 -3.04 43.55
N LEU A 189 -17.64 -2.35 44.68
CA LEU A 189 -18.48 -1.15 44.69
C LEU A 189 -17.63 0.05 44.26
N LEU A 190 -18.18 0.90 43.39
CA LEU A 190 -17.59 2.20 42.99
C LEU A 190 -16.23 2.07 42.30
N VAL A 191 -16.14 1.21 41.28
CA VAL A 191 -14.96 1.18 40.43
C VAL A 191 -15.07 2.29 39.39
N THR A 192 -14.01 3.08 39.23
CA THR A 192 -13.95 4.07 38.15
C THR A 192 -13.82 3.32 36.82
N PRO A 193 -14.70 3.56 35.83
CA PRO A 193 -14.56 2.95 34.52
C PRO A 193 -13.18 3.25 33.93
N LEU A 194 -12.47 2.22 33.47
CA LEU A 194 -11.16 2.35 32.83
C LEU A 194 -11.29 2.84 31.40
N ALA A 195 -12.36 2.39 30.73
CA ALA A 195 -12.71 2.89 29.42
C ALA A 195 -13.12 4.36 29.53
N GLY A 196 -12.35 5.26 28.93
CA GLY A 196 -12.79 6.64 28.72
C GLY A 196 -14.08 6.67 27.90
N LYS A 197 -14.88 7.74 28.00
CA LYS A 197 -16.08 7.99 27.17
C LYS A 197 -15.77 8.19 25.67
N GLY A 198 -14.82 7.44 25.10
CA GLY A 198 -14.28 7.63 23.76
C GLY A 198 -13.34 8.83 23.61
N ILE A 199 -12.79 9.36 24.70
CA ILE A 199 -12.04 10.64 24.68
C ILE A 199 -10.50 10.45 24.61
N GLY A 200 -10.01 9.21 24.58
CA GLY A 200 -8.58 8.94 24.69
C GLY A 200 -8.00 9.36 26.04
N LEU A 201 -6.69 9.17 26.23
CA LEU A 201 -6.00 9.68 27.42
C LEU A 201 -6.03 11.22 27.41
N PRO A 202 -6.25 11.89 28.55
CA PRO A 202 -6.19 13.34 28.64
C PRO A 202 -4.75 13.80 28.36
N SER A 203 -4.50 14.19 27.10
CA SER A 203 -3.24 14.74 26.63
C SER A 203 -3.30 16.26 26.64
N LEU A 204 -2.20 16.93 27.04
CA LEU A 204 -2.03 18.37 26.82
C LEU A 204 -2.04 18.73 25.32
N PHE A 205 -1.87 17.74 24.45
CA PHE A 205 -1.96 17.87 22.99
C PHE A 205 -3.34 17.50 22.44
N ARG A 206 -4.37 17.29 23.27
CA ARG A 206 -5.72 16.94 22.80
C ARG A 206 -6.27 17.98 21.84
N ASP A 207 -6.04 19.27 22.12
CA ASP A 207 -6.47 20.36 21.22
C ASP A 207 -5.60 20.47 19.96
N ALA A 208 -4.46 19.77 19.93
CA ALA A 208 -3.58 19.64 18.77
C ALA A 208 -3.74 18.28 18.07
N GLU A 209 -4.73 17.45 18.45
CA GLU A 209 -4.97 16.15 17.84
C GLU A 209 -5.53 16.33 16.41
N PRO A 210 -4.78 15.94 15.37
CA PRO A 210 -5.25 16.14 13.99
C PRO A 210 -6.34 15.12 13.61
N PHE A 211 -6.52 14.06 14.39
CA PHE A 211 -7.37 12.92 14.08
C PHE A 211 -8.78 13.04 14.70
N THR A 212 -9.47 14.14 14.42
CA THR A 212 -10.87 14.31 14.84
C THR A 212 -11.82 13.60 13.88
N GLN A 213 -13.01 13.21 14.35
CA GLN A 213 -14.05 12.62 13.47
C GLN A 213 -14.44 13.58 12.33
N GLN A 214 -14.50 14.88 12.60
CA GLN A 214 -14.80 15.89 11.60
C GLN A 214 -13.69 16.00 10.56
N GLN A 215 -12.42 15.99 10.98
CA GLN A 215 -11.28 16.02 10.06
C GLN A 215 -11.22 14.73 9.23
N ALA A 216 -11.43 13.56 9.83
CA ALA A 216 -11.47 12.29 9.12
C ALA A 216 -12.58 12.24 8.06
N ALA A 217 -13.77 12.79 8.37
CA ALA A 217 -14.85 12.92 7.40
C ALA A 217 -14.49 13.88 6.27
N ALA A 218 -13.88 15.04 6.58
CA ALA A 218 -13.41 15.99 5.57
C ALA A 218 -12.32 15.39 4.67
N ASP A 219 -11.37 14.67 5.25
CA ASP A 219 -10.30 13.98 4.52
C ASP A 219 -10.86 12.87 3.62
N PHE A 220 -11.90 12.15 4.05
CA PHE A 220 -12.58 11.15 3.25
C PHE A 220 -13.32 11.76 2.05
N GLU A 221 -14.04 12.88 2.26
CA GLU A 221 -14.71 13.60 1.17
C GLU A 221 -13.67 14.15 0.17
N LEU A 222 -12.59 14.76 0.66
CA LEU A 222 -11.48 15.22 -0.17
C LEU A 222 -10.86 14.05 -0.97
N TRP A 223 -10.66 12.89 -0.33
CA TRP A 223 -10.18 11.70 -1.00
C TRP A 223 -11.15 11.23 -2.10
N ARG A 224 -12.47 11.24 -1.85
CA ARG A 224 -13.49 10.82 -2.82
C ARG A 224 -13.49 11.68 -4.09
N GLU A 225 -13.12 12.95 -3.94
CA GLU A 225 -13.02 13.92 -5.04
C GLU A 225 -11.69 13.83 -5.81
N LYS A 226 -10.68 13.10 -5.31
CA LYS A 226 -9.39 13.00 -5.99
C LYS A 226 -9.56 12.42 -7.41
N PRO A 227 -9.01 13.10 -8.44
CA PRO A 227 -8.98 12.57 -9.79
C PRO A 227 -7.98 11.41 -9.88
N CYS A 228 -8.22 10.49 -10.82
CA CYS A 228 -7.22 9.49 -11.22
C CYS A 228 -5.97 10.22 -11.75
N PRO A 229 -4.74 9.76 -11.47
CA PRO A 229 -3.54 10.30 -12.10
C PRO A 229 -3.67 10.37 -13.63
N ALA A 230 -3.48 11.56 -14.21
CA ALA A 230 -3.62 11.80 -15.64
C ALA A 230 -2.31 11.50 -16.41
N PRO A 231 -2.38 11.10 -17.68
CA PRO A 231 -3.59 10.82 -18.47
C PRO A 231 -4.22 9.47 -18.07
N ALA A 232 -5.47 9.49 -17.62
CA ALA A 232 -6.22 8.28 -17.29
C ALA A 232 -7.00 7.81 -18.52
N MET A 233 -6.78 6.57 -18.95
CA MET A 233 -7.59 5.98 -20.01
C MET A 233 -9.05 5.86 -19.55
N MET A 234 -10.00 6.17 -20.44
CA MET A 234 -11.45 6.09 -20.15
C MET A 234 -11.92 7.08 -19.07
N SER A 235 -11.30 8.27 -19.02
CA SER A 235 -11.66 9.36 -18.11
C SER A 235 -13.04 9.97 -18.41
N ASP A 236 -13.51 9.84 -19.65
CA ASP A 236 -14.81 10.29 -20.15
C ASP A 236 -16.02 9.55 -19.54
N ILE A 237 -15.78 8.38 -18.92
CA ILE A 237 -16.83 7.58 -18.26
C ILE A 237 -16.80 7.80 -16.74
N ALA A 238 -16.83 9.02 -16.22
CA ALA A 238 -17.02 9.18 -14.78
C ALA A 238 -18.40 8.63 -14.40
N ARG A 239 -18.45 7.41 -13.81
CA ARG A 239 -19.71 6.86 -13.31
C ARG A 239 -20.03 7.58 -12.00
N PRO A 240 -21.26 8.09 -11.78
CA PRO A 240 -21.57 9.00 -10.68
C PRO A 240 -21.32 8.47 -9.26
N ASN A 241 -21.01 7.18 -9.10
CA ASN A 241 -20.73 6.54 -7.80
C ASN A 241 -19.39 5.79 -7.75
N GLU A 242 -18.51 5.93 -8.73
CA GLU A 242 -17.20 5.28 -8.68
C GLU A 242 -16.26 5.98 -7.68
N THR A 243 -15.74 5.19 -6.73
CA THR A 243 -14.65 5.61 -5.84
C THR A 243 -13.38 5.90 -6.65
N PRO A 244 -12.45 6.75 -6.15
CA PRO A 244 -11.16 6.99 -6.80
C PRO A 244 -10.43 5.69 -7.18
N ILE A 245 -10.43 4.71 -6.26
CA ILE A 245 -9.89 3.36 -6.47
C ILE A 245 -10.47 2.69 -7.71
N ARG A 246 -11.80 2.69 -7.88
CA ARG A 246 -12.44 2.04 -9.02
C ARG A 246 -12.09 2.72 -10.34
N ARG A 247 -11.91 4.05 -10.34
CA ARG A 247 -11.47 4.80 -11.52
C ARG A 247 -10.06 4.39 -11.93
N GLU A 248 -9.14 4.26 -10.97
CA GLU A 248 -7.76 3.81 -11.20
C GLU A 248 -7.69 2.37 -11.72
N GLU A 249 -8.40 1.43 -11.08
CA GLU A 249 -8.46 0.03 -11.51
C GLU A 249 -8.98 -0.09 -12.95
N ARG A 250 -9.96 0.74 -13.32
CA ARG A 250 -10.50 0.78 -14.68
C ARG A 250 -9.50 1.35 -15.69
N ALA A 251 -8.79 2.43 -15.33
CA ALA A 251 -7.75 3.00 -16.17
C ALA A 251 -6.61 1.98 -16.42
N LEU A 252 -6.15 1.30 -15.36
CA LEU A 252 -5.18 0.20 -15.47
C LEU A 252 -5.70 -0.94 -16.34
N GLY A 253 -6.96 -1.35 -16.16
CA GLY A 253 -7.59 -2.37 -17.00
C GLY A 253 -7.73 -1.97 -18.48
N ALA A 254 -7.91 -0.67 -18.77
CA ALA A 254 -7.89 -0.15 -20.14
C ALA A 254 -6.48 -0.13 -20.74
N TRP A 255 -5.48 0.20 -19.93
CA TRP A 255 -4.07 0.15 -20.33
C TRP A 255 -3.61 -1.27 -20.65
N LEU A 256 -3.91 -2.24 -19.78
CA LEU A 256 -3.61 -3.67 -20.02
C LEU A 256 -4.23 -4.20 -21.32
N ARG A 257 -5.47 -3.79 -21.63
CA ARG A 257 -6.12 -4.12 -22.91
C ARG A 257 -5.40 -3.51 -24.10
N THR A 258 -4.94 -2.27 -23.97
CA THR A 258 -4.15 -1.60 -25.00
C THR A 258 -2.83 -2.33 -25.24
N ILE A 259 -2.11 -2.70 -24.18
CA ILE A 259 -0.86 -3.47 -24.24
C ILE A 259 -1.07 -4.81 -24.97
N LYS A 260 -2.16 -5.52 -24.64
CA LYS A 260 -2.50 -6.78 -25.31
C LYS A 260 -2.76 -6.59 -26.80
N ALA A 261 -3.48 -5.53 -27.16
CA ALA A 261 -3.85 -5.26 -28.54
C ALA A 261 -2.69 -4.74 -29.39
N SER A 262 -1.74 -4.00 -28.80
CA SER A 262 -0.51 -3.61 -29.48
C SER A 262 0.42 -4.80 -29.76
N LYS A 263 0.21 -5.92 -29.06
CA LYS A 263 1.04 -7.13 -29.10
C LYS A 263 2.47 -6.88 -28.62
N ASP A 264 2.63 -5.90 -27.73
CA ASP A 264 3.91 -5.63 -27.07
C ASP A 264 4.19 -6.68 -25.99
N PHE A 265 3.13 -7.09 -25.27
CA PHE A 265 3.15 -8.15 -24.28
C PHE A 265 1.86 -8.98 -24.35
N ASP A 266 1.94 -10.27 -24.04
CA ASP A 266 0.77 -11.11 -23.85
C ASP A 266 0.22 -10.92 -22.43
N THR A 267 -1.07 -10.61 -22.32
CA THR A 267 -1.77 -10.51 -21.03
C THR A 267 -3.03 -11.37 -21.02
N GLY A 268 -3.27 -12.10 -19.94
CA GLY A 268 -4.38 -13.05 -19.88
C GLY A 268 -4.79 -13.43 -18.48
N GLY A 269 -6.05 -13.85 -18.32
CA GLY A 269 -6.55 -14.45 -17.08
C GLY A 269 -6.12 -15.91 -16.97
N ARG A 270 -5.83 -16.34 -15.74
CA ARG A 270 -5.45 -17.69 -15.36
C ARG A 270 -6.14 -18.06 -14.05
N ALA A 271 -6.26 -19.36 -13.82
CA ALA A 271 -6.73 -19.91 -12.57
C ALA A 271 -5.58 -20.70 -11.92
N ASP A 272 -5.44 -20.55 -10.61
CA ASP A 272 -4.49 -21.29 -9.80
C ASP A 272 -4.80 -22.79 -9.88
N LYS A 273 -3.77 -23.62 -9.97
CA LYS A 273 -3.94 -25.06 -10.12
C LYS A 273 -4.32 -25.77 -8.84
N GLU A 274 -4.05 -25.19 -7.68
CA GLU A 274 -4.39 -25.83 -6.42
C GLU A 274 -5.88 -25.65 -6.08
N ASP A 275 -6.42 -24.47 -6.31
CA ASP A 275 -7.77 -24.12 -5.84
C ASP A 275 -8.61 -23.28 -6.81
N GLY A 276 -8.12 -23.02 -8.02
CA GLY A 276 -8.86 -22.29 -9.04
C GLY A 276 -8.90 -20.78 -8.84
N TYR A 277 -8.13 -20.22 -7.88
CA TYR A 277 -8.08 -18.78 -7.65
C TYR A 277 -7.69 -18.01 -8.93
N SER A 278 -8.48 -17.01 -9.30
CA SER A 278 -8.29 -16.29 -10.56
C SER A 278 -7.29 -15.14 -10.44
N PHE A 279 -6.33 -15.08 -11.35
CA PHE A 279 -5.33 -14.01 -11.45
C PHE A 279 -5.03 -13.67 -12.92
N GLN A 280 -4.17 -12.68 -13.16
CA GLN A 280 -3.68 -12.34 -14.49
C GLN A 280 -2.19 -12.60 -14.65
N THR A 281 -1.74 -12.80 -15.88
CA THR A 281 -0.33 -12.97 -16.22
C THR A 281 0.07 -12.00 -17.31
N ILE A 282 1.31 -11.49 -17.26
CA ILE A 282 1.94 -10.75 -18.36
C ILE A 282 3.22 -11.47 -18.80
N TRP A 283 3.43 -11.59 -20.11
CA TRP A 283 4.61 -12.25 -20.69
C TRP A 283 5.04 -11.68 -22.04
N TYR A 284 6.19 -12.12 -22.55
CA TYR A 284 6.67 -11.83 -23.90
C TYR A 284 6.04 -12.79 -24.91
N HIS A 285 5.72 -12.35 -26.12
CA HIS A 285 5.27 -13.29 -27.16
C HIS A 285 6.41 -14.26 -27.56
N GLY A 286 6.07 -15.55 -27.65
CA GLY A 286 7.01 -16.60 -28.06
C GLY A 286 7.47 -16.45 -29.51
N VAL A 287 8.63 -17.03 -29.83
CA VAL A 287 9.16 -17.06 -31.21
C VAL A 287 8.21 -17.88 -32.09
N GLY A 288 7.58 -17.25 -33.09
CA GLY A 288 6.63 -17.91 -34.02
C GLY A 288 5.15 -17.84 -33.61
N GLU A 289 4.81 -17.24 -32.46
CA GLU A 289 3.41 -16.96 -32.08
C GLU A 289 2.86 -15.71 -32.81
N ARG A 290 1.54 -15.52 -32.83
CA ARG A 290 0.86 -14.35 -33.45
C ARG A 290 1.06 -13.03 -32.64
N GLY A 291 2.30 -12.71 -32.31
CA GLY A 291 2.77 -11.45 -31.69
C GLY A 291 3.98 -10.89 -32.44
N ARG A 292 4.60 -9.79 -31.97
CA ARG A 292 5.96 -9.44 -32.42
C ARG A 292 6.97 -10.39 -31.78
N ALA A 293 7.00 -11.63 -32.28
CA ALA A 293 7.92 -12.67 -31.84
C ALA A 293 9.37 -12.13 -31.81
N GLY A 294 9.95 -12.01 -30.61
CA GLY A 294 11.34 -11.55 -30.40
C GLY A 294 11.55 -10.04 -30.20
N GLU A 295 10.53 -9.19 -30.40
CA GLU A 295 10.66 -7.71 -30.38
C GLU A 295 9.82 -7.04 -29.28
N ALA A 296 9.67 -7.66 -28.10
CA ALA A 296 9.10 -6.91 -26.98
C ALA A 296 9.95 -5.64 -26.75
N PRO A 297 9.33 -4.46 -26.61
CA PRO A 297 10.02 -3.17 -26.72
C PRO A 297 11.08 -2.97 -25.62
N PHE A 298 10.94 -3.67 -24.50
CA PHE A 298 11.86 -3.64 -23.37
C PHE A 298 11.65 -4.85 -22.46
N SER A 299 12.55 -5.05 -21.50
CA SER A 299 12.49 -6.14 -20.52
C SER A 299 11.66 -5.78 -19.29
N LEU A 300 10.94 -6.75 -18.74
CA LEU A 300 10.15 -6.66 -17.51
C LEU A 300 10.83 -7.43 -16.36
N PRO A 301 10.78 -6.90 -15.12
CA PRO A 301 11.37 -7.54 -13.95
C PRO A 301 10.64 -8.83 -13.58
N GLY A 302 11.41 -9.91 -13.39
CA GLY A 302 10.87 -11.24 -13.09
C GLY A 302 10.20 -11.96 -14.26
N ALA A 303 10.22 -11.40 -15.47
CA ALA A 303 9.79 -12.08 -16.68
C ALA A 303 11.00 -12.65 -17.44
N SER A 304 10.90 -13.87 -17.96
CA SER A 304 11.94 -14.52 -18.79
C SER A 304 11.42 -14.82 -20.19
N ARG A 305 12.27 -14.74 -21.22
CA ARG A 305 11.92 -15.11 -22.60
C ARG A 305 12.10 -16.61 -22.90
N GLU A 306 12.67 -17.37 -21.97
CA GLU A 306 13.12 -18.74 -22.20
C GLU A 306 11.97 -19.74 -22.31
N SER A 307 10.91 -19.58 -21.51
CA SER A 307 9.76 -20.49 -21.51
C SER A 307 8.48 -19.75 -21.12
N TRP A 308 7.37 -20.03 -21.83
CA TRP A 308 6.04 -19.54 -21.44
C TRP A 308 5.69 -20.02 -20.03
N MET A 309 6.01 -21.27 -19.75
CA MET A 309 5.58 -21.96 -18.53
C MET A 309 6.19 -21.36 -17.27
N SER A 310 7.43 -20.85 -17.35
CA SER A 310 8.15 -20.27 -16.20
C SER A 310 8.45 -18.78 -16.33
N GLY A 311 8.24 -18.17 -17.49
CA GLY A 311 8.69 -16.81 -17.78
C GLY A 311 7.66 -15.70 -17.61
N HIS A 312 6.38 -16.01 -17.41
CA HIS A 312 5.33 -15.00 -17.23
C HIS A 312 5.38 -14.36 -15.83
N VAL A 313 4.66 -13.26 -15.59
CA VAL A 313 4.58 -12.63 -14.26
C VAL A 313 3.14 -12.65 -13.79
N PRO A 314 2.81 -13.32 -12.68
CA PRO A 314 1.47 -13.31 -12.09
C PRO A 314 1.17 -12.00 -11.36
N PHE A 315 -0.03 -11.45 -11.57
CA PHE A 315 -0.51 -10.27 -10.87
C PHE A 315 -2.05 -10.22 -10.76
N ILE A 316 -2.53 -9.45 -9.80
CA ILE A 316 -3.89 -8.92 -9.72
C ILE A 316 -3.81 -7.40 -9.75
N TYR A 317 -4.88 -6.72 -10.15
CA TYR A 317 -4.92 -5.24 -10.14
C TYR A 317 -6.21 -4.68 -9.54
N ARG A 318 -7.20 -5.53 -9.24
CA ARG A 318 -8.42 -5.12 -8.54
C ARG A 318 -8.29 -5.47 -7.07
N ARG A 319 -8.64 -4.53 -6.19
CA ARG A 319 -8.65 -4.75 -4.74
C ARG A 319 -9.68 -5.80 -4.34
N SER A 320 -10.76 -5.97 -5.12
CA SER A 320 -11.74 -7.04 -4.93
C SER A 320 -11.18 -8.44 -5.13
N ASP A 321 -10.04 -8.57 -5.81
CA ASP A 321 -9.44 -9.87 -6.10
C ASP A 321 -8.47 -10.28 -4.97
N ILE A 322 -8.16 -9.40 -4.01
CA ILE A 322 -7.29 -9.73 -2.87
C ILE A 322 -8.01 -10.73 -1.97
N SER A 323 -7.45 -11.95 -1.85
CA SER A 323 -7.98 -12.97 -0.96
C SER A 323 -7.81 -12.59 0.51
N VAL A 324 -8.57 -13.24 1.39
CA VAL A 324 -8.42 -13.10 2.85
C VAL A 324 -8.06 -14.46 3.44
N PRO A 325 -6.85 -14.65 3.97
CA PRO A 325 -5.73 -13.70 4.00
C PRO A 325 -5.13 -13.41 2.59
N PRO A 326 -4.41 -12.28 2.40
CA PRO A 326 -3.80 -11.95 1.11
C PRO A 326 -2.84 -13.03 0.62
N ARG A 327 -3.13 -13.57 -0.57
CA ARG A 327 -2.30 -14.58 -1.23
C ARG A 327 -1.00 -13.95 -1.71
N LYS A 328 0.12 -14.59 -1.35
CA LYS A 328 1.47 -14.13 -1.75
C LYS A 328 2.05 -14.92 -2.92
N ILE A 329 1.57 -16.14 -3.15
CA ILE A 329 2.06 -17.05 -4.18
C ILE A 329 0.90 -17.69 -4.93
N VAL A 330 1.08 -17.97 -6.21
CA VAL A 330 0.14 -18.73 -7.03
C VAL A 330 0.85 -19.88 -7.74
N PHE A 331 0.13 -20.96 -8.00
CA PHE A 331 0.64 -22.12 -8.72
C PHE A 331 0.17 -22.09 -10.16
N THR A 332 1.11 -21.73 -11.04
CA THR A 332 0.93 -21.75 -12.49
C THR A 332 1.20 -23.17 -13.00
N ASP A 333 0.84 -23.48 -14.26
CA ASP A 333 0.83 -24.83 -14.84
C ASP A 333 2.09 -25.68 -14.51
N ASP A 334 3.26 -25.06 -14.34
CA ASP A 334 4.49 -25.67 -13.80
C ASP A 334 5.10 -24.80 -12.68
N GLY A 335 4.73 -25.05 -11.41
CA GLY A 335 5.51 -24.52 -10.28
C GLY A 335 6.94 -25.07 -10.37
N GLU A 336 7.94 -24.19 -10.39
CA GLU A 336 9.35 -24.60 -10.44
C GLU A 336 9.59 -25.60 -9.31
N LEU A 337 9.92 -26.85 -9.68
CA LEU A 337 10.38 -27.84 -8.71
C LEU A 337 11.67 -27.29 -8.12
N GLY A 338 11.67 -27.04 -6.81
CA GLY A 338 12.89 -26.76 -6.07
C GLY A 338 13.90 -27.89 -6.28
N ALA A 339 15.16 -27.64 -5.96
CA ALA A 339 16.21 -28.68 -6.03
C ALA A 339 15.89 -29.94 -5.20
N ASP A 340 14.92 -29.83 -4.28
CA ASP A 340 14.36 -30.86 -3.40
C ASP A 340 13.07 -31.50 -3.93
N GLY A 341 12.58 -31.11 -5.11
CA GLY A 341 11.33 -31.59 -5.70
C GLY A 341 10.06 -30.97 -5.11
N THR A 342 10.18 -29.95 -4.25
CA THR A 342 9.01 -29.22 -3.72
C THR A 342 8.51 -28.19 -4.74
N ARG A 343 7.20 -28.07 -4.92
CA ARG A 343 6.61 -27.05 -5.80
C ARG A 343 6.87 -25.66 -5.20
N SER A 344 7.63 -24.81 -5.87
CA SER A 344 7.73 -23.41 -5.49
C SER A 344 6.65 -22.60 -6.22
N GLY A 345 5.74 -22.00 -5.45
CA GLY A 345 4.72 -21.09 -5.97
C GLY A 345 5.34 -19.78 -6.44
N ARG A 346 4.73 -19.13 -7.42
CA ARG A 346 5.26 -17.90 -8.01
C ARG A 346 4.69 -16.67 -7.29
N PRO A 347 5.49 -15.62 -7.01
CA PRO A 347 4.99 -14.44 -6.31
C PRO A 347 3.81 -13.80 -7.04
N LEU A 348 2.67 -13.67 -6.35
CA LEU A 348 1.52 -12.92 -6.83
C LEU A 348 1.72 -11.43 -6.54
N ARG A 349 1.75 -10.61 -7.58
CA ARG A 349 1.96 -9.16 -7.46
C ARG A 349 0.64 -8.39 -7.48
N PHE A 350 0.62 -7.22 -6.85
CA PHE A 350 -0.46 -6.25 -7.03
C PHE A 350 0.02 -5.16 -8.00
N LEU A 351 -0.58 -5.09 -9.19
CA LEU A 351 -0.27 -4.08 -10.19
C LEU A 351 -1.02 -2.79 -9.85
N ASP A 352 -0.29 -1.83 -9.30
CA ASP A 352 -0.73 -0.46 -9.03
C ASP A 352 0.46 0.51 -9.21
N HIS A 353 0.17 1.80 -9.14
CA HIS A 353 1.18 2.87 -9.23
C HIS A 353 2.28 2.67 -8.18
N GLY A 354 3.54 2.74 -8.59
CA GLY A 354 4.69 2.52 -7.71
C GLY A 354 5.05 1.05 -7.49
N SER A 355 4.30 0.10 -8.06
CA SER A 355 4.73 -1.30 -8.08
C SER A 355 5.86 -1.51 -9.09
N GLU A 356 6.79 -2.42 -8.79
CA GLU A 356 7.95 -2.70 -9.65
C GLU A 356 7.56 -3.01 -11.10
N LEU A 357 6.47 -3.77 -11.30
CA LEU A 357 5.96 -4.10 -12.64
C LEU A 357 5.37 -2.87 -13.34
N HIS A 358 4.59 -2.05 -12.64
CA HIS A 358 4.02 -0.83 -13.18
C HIS A 358 5.12 0.15 -13.61
N ASP A 359 6.08 0.39 -12.73
CA ASP A 359 7.15 1.36 -12.97
C ASP A 359 8.09 0.90 -14.09
N ALA A 360 8.34 -0.40 -14.21
CA ALA A 360 9.06 -0.98 -15.34
C ALA A 360 8.32 -0.80 -16.67
N LEU A 361 6.98 -0.97 -16.69
CA LEU A 361 6.16 -0.71 -17.88
C LEU A 361 6.22 0.78 -18.27
N VAL A 362 6.02 1.69 -17.32
CA VAL A 362 6.09 3.15 -17.57
C VAL A 362 7.47 3.56 -18.06
N SER A 363 8.53 3.14 -17.38
CA SER A 363 9.91 3.45 -17.76
C SER A 363 10.26 2.90 -19.14
N GLY A 364 9.87 1.65 -19.42
CA GLY A 364 10.13 0.99 -20.69
C GLY A 364 9.44 1.67 -21.88
N TYR A 365 8.15 2.02 -21.76
CA TYR A 365 7.45 2.75 -22.81
C TYR A 365 8.00 4.16 -22.98
N THR A 366 8.32 4.85 -21.87
CA THR A 366 8.94 6.17 -21.91
C THR A 366 10.29 6.14 -22.63
N GLY A 367 11.16 5.18 -22.30
CA GLY A 367 12.44 4.98 -22.98
C GLY A 367 12.29 4.65 -24.46
N SER A 368 11.29 3.82 -24.81
CA SER A 368 10.98 3.48 -26.21
C SER A 368 10.53 4.71 -27.00
N VAL A 369 9.68 5.54 -26.41
CA VAL A 369 9.20 6.79 -27.01
C VAL A 369 10.36 7.78 -27.15
N LEU A 370 11.15 8.02 -26.11
CA LEU A 370 12.28 8.96 -26.19
C LEU A 370 13.35 8.52 -27.20
N SER A 371 13.53 7.20 -27.36
CA SER A 371 14.39 6.63 -28.39
C SER A 371 13.83 6.87 -29.79
N ALA A 372 12.52 6.71 -30.01
CA ALA A 372 11.91 6.87 -31.34
C ALA A 372 11.63 8.34 -31.72
N PHE A 373 11.24 9.17 -30.76
CA PHE A 373 10.73 10.53 -30.92
C PHE A 373 11.70 11.52 -30.25
N GLY A 374 12.62 12.09 -31.04
CA GLY A 374 13.60 13.06 -30.55
C GLY A 374 13.55 14.39 -31.30
N THR A 375 13.94 15.48 -30.65
CA THR A 375 14.01 16.83 -31.27
C THR A 375 15.00 16.88 -32.44
N ALA A 376 16.08 16.10 -32.37
CA ALA A 376 17.07 15.95 -33.43
C ALA A 376 16.62 15.01 -34.57
N LYS A 377 15.55 14.24 -34.39
CA LYS A 377 15.03 13.29 -35.38
C LYS A 377 13.91 13.92 -36.22
N PRO A 378 13.66 13.44 -37.44
CA PRO A 378 12.45 13.79 -38.18
C PRO A 378 11.19 13.46 -37.37
N VAL A 379 10.14 14.29 -37.51
CA VAL A 379 8.86 14.01 -36.86
C VAL A 379 8.26 12.74 -37.46
N VAL A 380 7.98 11.76 -36.60
CA VAL A 380 7.32 10.51 -36.99
C VAL A 380 5.90 10.84 -37.46
N GLN A 381 5.56 10.33 -38.63
CA GLN A 381 4.23 10.49 -39.23
C GLN A 381 3.54 9.14 -39.28
N THR A 382 2.31 9.04 -38.76
CA THR A 382 1.54 7.79 -38.72
C THR A 382 0.06 8.02 -39.04
N SER A 383 -0.59 7.03 -39.64
CA SER A 383 -2.04 7.05 -39.86
C SER A 383 -2.73 6.21 -38.79
N VAL A 384 -3.72 6.77 -38.11
CA VAL A 384 -4.48 6.12 -37.04
C VAL A 384 -5.92 6.00 -37.47
N ARG A 385 -6.40 4.77 -37.58
CA ARG A 385 -7.82 4.48 -37.76
C ARG A 385 -8.51 4.51 -36.42
N LEU A 386 -9.50 5.38 -36.29
CA LEU A 386 -10.29 5.57 -35.08
C LEU A 386 -11.59 4.77 -35.21
N PRO A 387 -11.97 3.98 -34.19
CA PRO A 387 -13.23 3.23 -34.18
C PRO A 387 -14.45 4.15 -34.17
N GLU A 388 -15.63 3.61 -34.48
CA GLU A 388 -16.88 4.36 -34.42
C GLU A 388 -17.14 4.91 -33.01
N GLY A 389 -17.67 6.14 -32.96
CA GLY A 389 -17.92 6.87 -31.71
C GLY A 389 -16.66 7.36 -30.99
N HIS A 390 -15.47 7.25 -31.59
CA HIS A 390 -14.25 7.80 -31.00
C HIS A 390 -14.27 9.35 -31.04
N PRO A 391 -14.06 10.04 -29.90
CA PRO A 391 -14.24 11.49 -29.79
C PRO A 391 -13.28 12.31 -30.68
N ALA A 392 -12.07 11.80 -30.92
CA ALA A 392 -11.10 12.45 -31.80
C ALA A 392 -11.47 12.48 -33.30
N ARG A 393 -12.53 11.76 -33.74
CA ARG A 393 -12.96 11.75 -35.15
C ARG A 393 -13.36 13.15 -35.67
N GLY A 394 -13.75 14.07 -34.78
CA GLY A 394 -14.21 15.41 -35.13
C GLY A 394 -13.13 16.49 -35.29
N LEU A 395 -11.87 16.21 -34.95
CA LEU A 395 -10.84 17.26 -34.80
C LEU A 395 -10.20 17.70 -36.12
N GLY A 396 -10.12 16.82 -37.11
CA GLY A 396 -9.55 17.11 -38.42
C GLY A 396 -8.71 15.97 -38.99
N PRO A 397 -8.40 16.00 -40.29
CA PRO A 397 -7.73 14.89 -40.99
C PRO A 397 -6.27 14.70 -40.57
N LEU A 398 -5.58 15.76 -40.13
CA LEU A 398 -4.20 15.72 -39.67
C LEU A 398 -4.05 16.47 -38.35
N VAL A 399 -3.32 15.89 -37.40
CA VAL A 399 -3.04 16.47 -36.09
C VAL A 399 -1.56 16.31 -35.76
N VAL A 400 -0.88 17.40 -35.41
CA VAL A 400 0.47 17.39 -34.84
C VAL A 400 0.36 17.54 -33.33
N VAL A 401 0.85 16.56 -32.59
CA VAL A 401 0.86 16.57 -31.12
C VAL A 401 2.30 16.62 -30.64
N THR A 402 2.60 17.53 -29.72
CA THR A 402 3.83 17.50 -28.93
C THR A 402 3.47 17.39 -27.45
N VAL A 403 4.08 16.42 -26.77
CA VAL A 403 3.94 16.21 -25.33
C VAL A 403 5.29 16.28 -24.65
N ALA A 404 5.29 16.65 -23.38
CA ALA A 404 6.46 16.61 -22.54
C ALA A 404 6.09 16.42 -21.08
N GLN A 405 6.86 15.60 -20.36
CA GLN A 405 6.77 15.51 -18.92
C GLN A 405 7.82 16.44 -18.29
N PHE A 406 7.42 17.15 -17.26
CA PHE A 406 8.31 17.96 -16.44
C PHE A 406 8.07 17.63 -14.97
N ASP A 407 9.01 16.90 -14.37
CA ASP A 407 9.10 16.77 -12.91
C ASP A 407 10.03 17.88 -12.40
N PRO A 408 9.57 18.82 -11.55
CA PRO A 408 10.46 19.82 -10.97
C PRO A 408 11.50 19.18 -10.05
N PHE A 409 11.20 18.00 -9.50
CA PHE A 409 12.01 17.35 -8.48
C PHE A 409 12.23 15.84 -8.71
N PRO A 410 12.88 15.45 -9.84
CA PRO A 410 13.07 14.06 -10.23
C PRO A 410 14.09 13.35 -9.33
N ASP A 411 14.10 12.01 -9.37
CA ASP A 411 14.91 11.17 -8.47
C ASP A 411 16.42 11.43 -8.63
N GLU A 412 16.86 11.86 -9.81
CA GLU A 412 18.25 12.21 -10.12
C GLU A 412 18.75 13.45 -9.36
N LEU A 413 17.84 14.25 -8.78
CA LEU A 413 18.22 15.38 -7.93
C LEU A 413 18.52 14.97 -6.50
N LEU A 414 18.19 13.74 -6.09
CA LEU A 414 18.55 13.25 -4.76
C LEU A 414 20.08 13.11 -4.64
N PRO A 415 20.69 13.60 -3.54
CA PRO A 415 22.11 13.43 -3.32
C PRO A 415 22.48 11.93 -3.25
N PRO A 416 23.65 11.53 -3.77
CA PRO A 416 24.09 10.15 -3.66
C PRO A 416 24.27 9.75 -2.19
N ALA A 417 23.97 8.49 -1.88
CA ALA A 417 24.07 7.97 -0.52
C ALA A 417 25.47 8.13 0.10
N TRP A 418 26.53 8.18 -0.71
CA TRP A 418 27.92 8.29 -0.25
C TRP A 418 28.67 9.42 -0.95
N THR A 419 28.97 10.49 -0.20
CA THR A 419 29.93 11.53 -0.61
C THR A 419 31.36 11.07 -0.36
N ALA A 420 32.35 11.76 -0.95
CA ALA A 420 33.77 11.46 -0.71
C ALA A 420 34.12 11.51 0.79
N LYS A 421 33.68 12.56 1.50
CA LYS A 421 33.87 12.71 2.96
C LYS A 421 33.21 11.59 3.75
N ALA A 422 31.99 11.18 3.39
CA ALA A 422 31.32 10.06 4.06
C ALA A 422 32.08 8.74 3.85
N ARG A 423 32.64 8.51 2.66
CA ARG A 423 33.48 7.33 2.38
C ARG A 423 34.78 7.34 3.18
N GLU A 424 35.39 8.51 3.38
CA GLU A 424 36.59 8.63 4.23
C GLU A 424 36.28 8.22 5.68
N ILE A 425 35.17 8.71 6.26
CA ILE A 425 34.74 8.31 7.61
C ILE A 425 34.46 6.80 7.66
N LEU A 426 33.78 6.25 6.65
CA LEU A 426 33.51 4.80 6.57
C LEU A 426 34.80 3.97 6.49
N ASN A 427 35.74 4.37 5.63
CA ASN A 427 36.99 3.63 5.41
C ASN A 427 37.93 3.70 6.62
N SER A 428 37.81 4.75 7.45
CA SER A 428 38.53 4.84 8.73
C SER A 428 38.02 3.85 9.80
N ALA A 429 36.90 3.16 9.55
CA ALA A 429 36.34 2.19 10.49
C ALA A 429 37.04 0.81 10.39
N PRO A 430 37.67 0.30 11.47
CA PRO A 430 38.40 -0.97 11.45
C PRO A 430 37.50 -2.21 11.42
N THR A 431 36.24 -2.13 11.88
CA THR A 431 35.36 -3.30 12.03
C THR A 431 34.09 -3.19 11.20
N ASP A 432 33.55 -4.33 10.77
CA ASP A 432 32.32 -4.38 9.96
C ASP A 432 31.09 -3.93 10.73
N VAL A 433 31.06 -4.14 12.05
CA VAL A 433 29.99 -3.62 12.92
C VAL A 433 29.95 -2.09 12.87
N GLN A 434 31.10 -1.43 12.96
CA GLN A 434 31.17 0.03 12.88
C GLN A 434 30.85 0.54 11.48
N LYS A 435 31.32 -0.14 10.43
CA LYS A 435 30.93 0.18 9.04
C LYS A 435 29.42 0.06 8.83
N SER A 436 28.80 -0.96 9.42
CA SER A 436 27.36 -1.19 9.34
C SER A 436 26.57 -0.10 10.07
N ALA A 437 27.03 0.36 11.23
CA ALA A 437 26.43 1.48 11.96
C ALA A 437 26.52 2.79 11.17
N LEU A 438 27.70 3.12 10.62
CA LEU A 438 27.87 4.31 9.76
C LEU A 438 27.02 4.22 8.49
N SER A 439 26.87 3.03 7.92
CA SER A 439 25.98 2.80 6.78
C SER A 439 24.51 2.99 7.15
N ALA A 440 24.11 2.64 8.38
CA ALA A 440 22.76 2.90 8.88
C ALA A 440 22.48 4.41 8.99
N ASP A 441 23.44 5.19 9.50
CA ASP A 441 23.34 6.65 9.54
C ASP A 441 23.14 7.26 8.13
N ARG A 442 23.86 6.74 7.12
CA ARG A 442 23.69 7.18 5.72
C ARG A 442 22.34 6.77 5.14
N ARG A 443 21.86 5.56 5.43
CA ARG A 443 20.51 5.13 5.02
C ARG A 443 19.43 6.00 5.64
N MET A 444 19.60 6.42 6.89
CA MET A 444 18.67 7.34 7.55
C MET A 444 18.62 8.69 6.83
N LEU A 445 19.79 9.29 6.52
CA LEU A 445 19.83 10.53 5.74
C LEU A 445 19.14 10.38 4.37
N HIS A 446 19.39 9.29 3.65
CA HIS A 446 18.76 9.08 2.34
C HIS A 446 17.25 8.84 2.45
N THR A 447 16.78 8.26 3.57
CA THR A 447 15.36 8.11 3.87
C THR A 447 14.72 9.48 4.11
N LEU A 448 15.40 10.37 4.85
CA LEU A 448 14.99 11.76 5.03
C LEU A 448 14.91 12.50 3.67
N PHE A 449 15.91 12.36 2.80
CA PHE A 449 15.87 12.96 1.47
C PHE A 449 14.69 12.48 0.62
N ARG A 450 14.37 11.18 0.64
CA ARG A 450 13.18 10.66 -0.04
C ARG A 450 11.90 11.22 0.57
N ALA A 451 11.81 11.30 1.90
CA ALA A 451 10.65 11.90 2.56
C ALA A 451 10.46 13.37 2.15
N PHE A 452 11.54 14.15 2.03
CA PHE A 452 11.48 15.53 1.54
C PHE A 452 11.02 15.59 0.10
N GLN A 453 11.59 14.76 -0.78
CA GLN A 453 11.15 14.68 -2.17
C GLN A 453 9.65 14.36 -2.26
N CYS A 454 9.14 13.43 -1.46
CA CYS A 454 7.71 13.12 -1.43
C CYS A 454 6.87 14.35 -1.04
N ARG A 455 7.24 15.07 0.03
CA ARG A 455 6.53 16.30 0.44
C ARG A 455 6.59 17.39 -0.64
N VAL A 456 7.77 17.62 -1.21
CA VAL A 456 7.97 18.58 -2.31
C VAL A 456 7.13 18.22 -3.53
N ARG A 457 7.06 16.93 -3.92
CA ARG A 457 6.25 16.45 -5.04
C ARG A 457 4.75 16.53 -4.78
N VAL A 458 4.30 16.53 -3.52
CA VAL A 458 2.89 16.80 -3.19
C VAL A 458 2.56 18.29 -3.43
N ALA A 459 3.45 19.20 -3.01
CA ALA A 459 3.25 20.64 -3.21
C ALA A 459 3.49 21.10 -4.67
N ALA A 460 4.39 20.44 -5.38
CA ALA A 460 4.76 20.70 -6.77
C ALA A 460 4.86 19.38 -7.55
N PRO A 461 3.73 18.80 -7.99
CA PRO A 461 3.72 17.52 -8.70
C PRO A 461 4.41 17.63 -10.06
N ALA A 462 4.76 16.48 -10.64
CA ALA A 462 5.14 16.44 -12.05
C ALA A 462 3.98 16.91 -12.93
N ALA A 463 4.30 17.67 -13.97
CA ALA A 463 3.34 18.18 -14.94
C ALA A 463 3.50 17.45 -16.28
N PHE A 464 2.38 17.04 -16.88
CA PHE A 464 2.33 16.55 -18.24
C PHE A 464 1.81 17.66 -19.15
N MET A 465 2.70 18.23 -19.95
CA MET A 465 2.43 19.35 -20.83
C MET A 465 2.19 18.87 -22.25
N ARG A 466 1.16 19.42 -22.89
CA ARG A 466 0.69 18.94 -24.20
C ARG A 466 0.22 20.10 -25.05
N LYS A 467 0.65 20.12 -26.31
CA LYS A 467 0.26 21.12 -27.32
C LYS A 467 -0.08 20.42 -28.62
N GLY A 468 -1.17 20.85 -29.25
CA GLY A 468 -1.67 20.28 -30.49
C GLY A 468 -1.92 21.34 -31.56
N TYR A 469 -1.81 20.92 -32.82
CA TYR A 469 -2.37 21.65 -33.96
C TYR A 469 -3.11 20.66 -34.84
N TRP A 470 -4.28 21.02 -35.33
CA TRP A 470 -5.02 20.23 -36.33
C TRP A 470 -5.18 21.02 -37.63
N LYS A 471 -5.25 20.30 -38.77
CA LYS A 471 -5.31 20.91 -40.09
C LYS A 471 -6.76 21.15 -40.52
N ALA A 472 -7.16 22.42 -40.55
CA ALA A 472 -8.44 22.88 -41.11
C ALA A 472 -8.34 23.16 -42.62
N LYS A 473 -9.48 23.46 -43.26
CA LYS A 473 -9.53 23.89 -44.67
C LYS A 473 -8.69 25.15 -44.93
N ASP A 474 -8.67 26.08 -43.98
CA ASP A 474 -7.99 27.37 -44.10
C ASP A 474 -6.58 27.40 -43.48
N GLY A 475 -6.08 26.25 -43.01
CA GLY A 475 -4.75 26.13 -42.39
C GLY A 475 -4.74 25.43 -41.03
N TRP A 476 -3.61 25.50 -40.33
CA TRP A 476 -3.43 24.86 -39.02
C TRP A 476 -4.08 25.68 -37.89
N ARG A 477 -4.89 25.02 -37.07
CA ARG A 477 -5.55 25.59 -35.89
C ARG A 477 -5.02 24.92 -34.62
N GLU A 478 -4.94 25.69 -33.55
CA GLU A 478 -4.47 25.19 -32.25
C GLU A 478 -5.50 24.26 -31.63
N SER A 479 -5.03 23.18 -31.00
CA SER A 479 -5.87 22.23 -30.26
C SER A 479 -5.88 22.56 -28.77
N THR A 480 -7.00 22.31 -28.11
CA THR A 480 -7.04 22.33 -26.64
C THR A 480 -6.31 21.10 -26.06
N GLU A 481 -5.99 21.14 -24.77
CA GLU A 481 -5.37 19.98 -24.10
C GLU A 481 -6.28 18.74 -24.10
N GLU A 482 -7.58 18.94 -23.92
CA GLU A 482 -8.57 17.88 -23.97
C GLU A 482 -8.58 17.24 -25.37
N GLU A 483 -8.56 18.04 -26.44
CA GLU A 483 -8.49 17.52 -27.80
C GLU A 483 -7.21 16.69 -28.06
N VAL A 484 -6.08 17.11 -27.48
CA VAL A 484 -4.82 16.36 -27.55
C VAL A 484 -4.93 15.03 -26.82
N ASP A 485 -5.51 15.01 -25.62
CA ASP A 485 -5.74 13.77 -24.86
C ASP A 485 -6.62 12.81 -25.61
N LEU A 486 -7.71 13.31 -26.22
CA LEU A 486 -8.60 12.49 -27.04
C LEU A 486 -7.84 11.89 -28.24
N CYS A 487 -6.88 12.61 -28.84
CA CYS A 487 -6.05 12.05 -29.91
C CYS A 487 -5.09 10.95 -29.43
N LEU A 488 -4.59 11.05 -28.20
CA LEU A 488 -3.64 10.10 -27.62
C LEU A 488 -4.32 8.90 -26.95
N GLN A 489 -5.62 8.97 -26.71
CA GLN A 489 -6.41 7.87 -26.17
C GLN A 489 -6.65 6.81 -27.26
N PRO A 490 -6.16 5.57 -27.09
CA PRO A 490 -6.31 4.53 -28.11
C PRO A 490 -7.65 3.79 -28.00
N ILE A 491 -8.41 3.96 -26.90
CA ILE A 491 -9.59 3.17 -26.58
C ILE A 491 -10.81 4.07 -26.41
N THR A 492 -11.95 3.70 -27.02
CA THR A 492 -13.19 4.48 -26.89
C THR A 492 -14.21 3.80 -25.98
N SER A 493 -14.92 4.60 -25.19
CA SER A 493 -16.03 4.15 -24.34
C SER A 493 -17.28 3.71 -25.11
N SER A 494 -17.47 4.22 -26.33
CA SER A 494 -18.74 4.17 -27.05
C SER A 494 -19.04 2.85 -27.76
N THR A 495 -18.00 2.14 -28.24
CA THR A 495 -18.16 0.94 -29.08
C THR A 495 -17.49 -0.29 -28.47
N ASN A 496 -18.02 -0.75 -27.33
CA ASN A 496 -17.54 -1.94 -26.61
C ASN A 496 -16.01 -1.92 -26.36
N ASN A 497 -15.45 -0.73 -26.09
CA ASN A 497 -14.03 -0.55 -25.88
C ASN A 497 -13.16 -0.88 -27.10
N ALA A 498 -13.65 -0.56 -28.31
CA ALA A 498 -12.88 -0.68 -29.53
C ALA A 498 -11.60 0.17 -29.47
N LEU A 499 -10.57 -0.29 -30.20
CA LEU A 499 -9.23 0.27 -30.17
C LEU A 499 -8.85 0.87 -31.52
N ALA A 500 -8.22 2.04 -31.46
CA ALA A 500 -7.60 2.70 -32.59
C ALA A 500 -6.41 1.90 -33.12
N ARG A 501 -6.22 1.90 -34.44
CA ARG A 501 -5.20 1.10 -35.13
C ARG A 501 -4.25 1.98 -35.92
N GLY A 502 -2.98 2.00 -35.52
CA GLY A 502 -1.91 2.69 -36.23
C GLY A 502 -1.40 1.92 -37.45
N ARG A 503 -1.00 2.64 -38.49
CA ARG A 503 -0.30 2.13 -39.68
C ARG A 503 0.75 3.14 -40.15
N THR A 504 1.91 2.63 -40.58
CA THR A 504 2.90 3.43 -41.30
C THR A 504 2.30 3.92 -42.61
N PRO A 505 2.34 5.23 -42.91
CA PRO A 505 1.76 5.76 -44.12
C PRO A 505 2.64 5.39 -45.33
N LEU A 506 2.02 5.14 -46.49
CA LEU A 506 2.72 4.77 -47.72
C LEU A 506 3.56 5.91 -48.30
N SER A 507 3.19 7.15 -47.97
CA SER A 507 3.90 8.38 -48.31
C SER A 507 3.89 9.32 -47.11
N ALA A 508 4.78 10.31 -47.09
CA ALA A 508 4.71 11.36 -46.08
C ALA A 508 3.32 12.03 -46.12
N LEU A 509 2.71 12.18 -44.95
CA LEU A 509 1.42 12.85 -44.77
C LEU A 509 1.55 14.36 -45.01
N GLU A 510 2.69 14.92 -44.63
CA GLU A 510 3.05 16.31 -44.87
C GLU A 510 4.54 16.52 -45.13
N LYS A 511 4.86 17.67 -45.75
CA LYS A 511 6.25 18.08 -45.97
C LYS A 511 6.98 18.27 -44.64
N HIS A 512 8.17 17.70 -44.53
CA HIS A 512 9.00 17.75 -43.32
C HIS A 512 9.22 19.19 -42.80
N GLU A 513 9.44 20.15 -43.70
CA GLU A 513 9.62 21.57 -43.35
C GLU A 513 8.40 22.17 -42.65
N ALA A 514 7.20 21.88 -43.15
CA ALA A 514 5.94 22.38 -42.58
C ALA A 514 5.71 21.79 -41.18
N VAL A 515 5.96 20.49 -41.01
CA VAL A 515 5.81 19.81 -39.71
C VAL A 515 6.86 20.30 -38.71
N ASN A 516 8.11 20.51 -39.16
CA ASN A 516 9.17 21.05 -38.31
C ASN A 516 8.86 22.49 -37.85
N ALA A 517 8.27 23.33 -38.71
CA ALA A 517 7.85 24.67 -38.32
C ALA A 517 6.78 24.64 -37.21
N LEU A 518 5.81 23.72 -37.30
CA LEU A 518 4.80 23.52 -36.25
C LEU A 518 5.41 22.99 -34.96
N ARG A 519 6.29 21.99 -35.06
CA ARG A 519 7.05 21.46 -33.92
C ARG A 519 7.78 22.58 -33.20
N SER A 520 8.55 23.42 -33.91
CA SER A 520 9.28 24.54 -33.30
C SER A 520 8.37 25.51 -32.53
N ARG A 521 7.16 25.79 -33.04
CA ARG A 521 6.17 26.61 -32.33
C ARG A 521 5.64 25.94 -31.07
N GLN A 522 5.32 24.64 -31.14
CA GLN A 522 4.86 23.86 -29.97
C GLN A 522 5.95 23.75 -28.90
N LEU A 523 7.19 23.52 -29.32
CA LEU A 523 8.35 23.48 -28.43
C LEU A 523 8.54 24.80 -27.69
N ALA A 524 8.46 25.95 -28.39
CA ALA A 524 8.56 27.25 -27.75
C ALA A 524 7.46 27.48 -26.69
N LYS A 525 6.22 27.03 -26.98
CA LYS A 525 5.11 27.10 -26.02
C LYS A 525 5.33 26.21 -24.80
N ILE A 526 5.76 24.96 -24.99
CA ILE A 526 6.07 24.03 -23.90
C ILE A 526 7.21 24.61 -23.05
N THR A 527 8.28 25.12 -23.66
CA THR A 527 9.38 25.74 -22.90
C THR A 527 8.90 26.93 -22.07
N ALA A 528 8.05 27.81 -22.63
CA ALA A 528 7.49 28.93 -21.86
C ALA A 528 6.62 28.46 -20.69
N GLU A 529 5.81 27.42 -20.90
CA GLU A 529 4.97 26.82 -19.86
C GLU A 529 5.79 26.16 -18.74
N VAL A 530 6.88 25.49 -19.09
CA VAL A 530 7.84 24.91 -18.12
C VAL A 530 8.44 26.00 -17.24
N GLU A 531 8.87 27.11 -17.81
CA GLU A 531 9.46 28.20 -17.02
C GLU A 531 8.43 28.82 -16.06
N LEU A 532 7.19 29.00 -16.51
CA LEU A 532 6.09 29.46 -15.66
C LEU A 532 5.77 28.46 -14.54
N TYR A 533 5.69 27.17 -14.88
CA TYR A 533 5.43 26.11 -13.91
C TYR A 533 6.55 26.00 -12.89
N ARG A 534 7.81 26.08 -13.31
CA ARG A 534 8.99 26.07 -12.43
C ARG A 534 8.95 27.22 -11.43
N ALA A 535 8.66 28.44 -11.90
CA ALA A 535 8.53 29.60 -11.03
C ALA A 535 7.37 29.44 -10.01
N SER A 536 6.26 28.85 -10.44
CA SER A 536 5.12 28.52 -9.57
C SER A 536 5.48 27.46 -8.53
N ALA A 537 6.15 26.38 -8.94
CA ALA A 537 6.60 25.29 -8.09
C ALA A 537 7.52 25.82 -6.96
N LEU A 538 8.53 26.63 -7.30
CA LEU A 538 9.41 27.28 -6.32
C LEU A 538 8.65 28.10 -5.28
N LYS A 539 7.58 28.78 -5.70
CA LYS A 539 6.74 29.55 -4.78
C LYS A 539 5.95 28.65 -3.84
N ARG A 540 5.40 27.53 -4.35
CA ARG A 540 4.60 26.57 -3.57
C ARG A 540 5.43 25.84 -2.52
N ILE A 541 6.62 25.38 -2.89
CA ILE A 541 7.46 24.55 -2.01
C ILE A 541 8.18 25.35 -0.93
N ARG A 542 8.16 26.68 -0.99
CA ARG A 542 8.89 27.54 -0.04
C ARG A 542 8.50 27.27 1.41
N TYR A 543 7.19 27.24 1.69
CA TYR A 543 6.69 26.95 3.03
C TYR A 543 7.05 25.54 3.50
N GLU A 544 6.99 24.56 2.59
CA GLU A 544 7.40 23.19 2.88
C GLU A 544 8.90 23.12 3.23
N ILE A 545 9.75 23.86 2.52
CA ILE A 545 11.19 23.89 2.78
C ILE A 545 11.50 24.54 4.12
N GLU A 546 10.80 25.62 4.49
CA GLU A 546 10.98 26.29 5.79
C GLU A 546 10.65 25.34 6.95
N ASP A 547 9.46 24.74 6.95
CA ASP A 547 9.05 23.76 7.98
C ASP A 547 10.00 22.53 8.02
N LEU A 548 10.41 22.03 6.86
CA LEU A 548 11.37 20.94 6.76
C LEU A 548 12.75 21.31 7.33
N THR A 549 13.21 22.53 7.09
CA THR A 549 14.50 23.00 7.60
C THR A 549 14.50 23.03 9.12
N ASP A 550 13.40 23.47 9.72
CA ASP A 550 13.25 23.49 11.18
C ASP A 550 13.20 22.06 11.75
N GLN A 551 12.43 21.15 11.13
CA GLN A 551 12.34 19.75 11.55
C GLN A 551 13.70 19.04 11.46
N VAL A 552 14.43 19.22 10.35
CA VAL A 552 15.76 18.66 10.14
C VAL A 552 16.76 19.19 11.15
N SER A 553 16.74 20.51 11.38
CA SER A 553 17.63 21.14 12.35
C SER A 553 17.36 20.61 13.75
N ALA A 554 16.10 20.56 14.19
CA ALA A 554 15.72 20.03 15.49
C ALA A 554 16.16 18.57 15.67
N TYR A 555 15.90 17.72 14.67
CA TYR A 555 16.30 16.31 14.69
C TYR A 555 17.82 16.13 14.82
N PHE A 556 18.60 16.76 13.93
CA PHE A 556 20.05 16.59 13.93
C PHE A 556 20.72 17.24 15.12
N LEU A 557 20.25 18.40 15.60
CA LEU A 557 20.80 19.03 16.81
C LEU A 557 20.56 18.15 18.04
N ALA A 558 19.38 17.53 18.16
CA ALA A 558 19.11 16.56 19.22
C ALA A 558 20.00 15.32 19.11
N GLU A 559 20.16 14.76 17.92
CA GLU A 559 20.99 13.58 17.68
C GLU A 559 22.48 13.84 17.93
N ILE A 560 22.99 15.00 17.48
CA ILE A 560 24.36 15.46 17.76
C ILE A 560 24.56 15.57 19.27
N ARG A 561 23.66 16.25 19.98
CA ARG A 561 23.73 16.41 21.44
C ARG A 561 23.71 15.07 22.17
N ASN A 562 22.86 14.14 21.75
CA ASN A 562 22.79 12.80 22.34
C ASN A 562 24.10 12.03 22.14
N ARG A 563 24.70 12.11 20.94
CA ARG A 563 25.99 11.46 20.64
C ARG A 563 27.15 12.12 21.38
N GLU A 564 27.14 13.44 21.54
CA GLU A 564 28.11 14.18 22.36
C GLU A 564 28.05 13.74 23.82
N LEU A 565 26.86 13.71 24.42
CA LEU A 565 26.66 13.24 25.79
C LEU A 565 27.08 11.77 25.96
N ASN A 566 26.81 10.92 24.97
CA ASN A 566 27.24 9.52 25.00
C ASN A 566 28.77 9.39 24.94
N LEU A 567 29.42 10.18 24.08
CA LEU A 567 30.88 10.24 23.97
C LEU A 567 31.51 10.77 25.28
N GLU A 568 30.95 11.82 25.87
CA GLU A 568 31.40 12.37 27.15
C GLU A 568 31.27 11.35 28.29
N ARG A 569 30.11 10.70 28.42
CA ARG A 569 29.89 9.64 29.41
C ARG A 569 30.90 8.50 29.22
N ARG A 570 31.16 8.09 27.97
CA ARG A 570 32.11 7.00 27.73
C ARG A 570 33.55 7.40 28.05
N ARG A 571 33.94 8.65 27.78
CA ARG A 571 35.26 9.20 28.13
C ARG A 571 35.46 9.32 29.65
N GLN A 572 34.39 9.64 30.38
CA GLN A 572 34.41 9.79 31.85
C GLN A 572 34.28 8.45 32.58
N ALA A 573 33.70 7.43 31.96
CA ALA A 573 33.62 6.09 32.52
C ALA A 573 35.01 5.42 32.50
N PRO A 574 35.49 4.87 33.64
CA PRO A 574 36.72 4.09 33.65
C PRO A 574 36.59 2.89 32.70
N PRO A 575 37.70 2.38 32.14
CA PRO A 575 37.66 1.13 31.39
C PRO A 575 37.10 0.04 32.30
N GLU A 576 35.90 -0.47 31.99
CA GLU A 576 35.37 -1.69 32.61
C GLU A 576 36.42 -2.80 32.43
N ALA A 577 36.59 -3.66 33.44
CA ALA A 577 37.65 -4.66 33.59
C ALA A 577 38.07 -5.38 32.29
N GLY A 578 38.87 -4.71 31.46
CA GLY A 578 39.12 -5.07 30.08
C GLY A 578 40.20 -4.17 29.44
N PRO A 579 40.69 -4.53 28.23
CA PRO A 579 41.85 -3.88 27.63
C PRO A 579 41.60 -2.40 27.30
N VAL A 580 42.59 -1.55 27.57
CA VAL A 580 42.52 -0.09 27.30
C VAL A 580 42.29 0.18 25.81
N GLU A 581 42.84 -0.67 24.94
CA GLU A 581 42.69 -0.62 23.49
C GLU A 581 41.23 -0.80 23.04
N LEU A 582 40.45 -1.63 23.77
CA LEU A 582 39.04 -1.85 23.48
C LEU A 582 38.21 -0.61 23.86
N TRP A 583 38.54 0.01 25.00
CA TRP A 583 37.94 1.29 25.40
C TRP A 583 38.27 2.41 24.40
N GLN A 584 39.53 2.54 23.98
CA GLN A 584 39.96 3.50 22.96
C GLN A 584 39.23 3.27 21.62
N GLY A 585 39.08 2.00 21.22
CA GLY A 585 38.34 1.63 20.01
C GLY A 585 36.86 2.01 20.06
N GLN A 586 36.22 1.91 21.22
CA GLN A 586 34.83 2.35 21.43
C GLN A 586 34.70 3.88 21.40
N VAL A 587 35.62 4.61 22.03
CA VAL A 587 35.66 6.07 21.98
C VAL A 587 35.84 6.54 20.53
N ALA A 588 36.80 5.98 19.79
CA ALA A 588 37.03 6.30 18.38
C ALA A 588 35.83 5.93 17.48
N ALA A 589 35.04 4.92 17.85
CA ALA A 589 33.80 4.58 17.14
C ALA A 589 32.71 5.63 17.36
N LEU A 590 32.54 6.11 18.61
CA LEU A 590 31.60 7.18 18.94
C LEU A 590 32.02 8.51 18.28
N GLU A 591 33.31 8.81 18.21
CA GLU A 591 33.83 10.01 17.50
C GLU A 591 33.51 9.98 16.00
N ARG A 592 33.67 8.83 15.34
CA ARG A 592 33.30 8.67 13.92
C ARG A 592 31.80 8.73 13.72
N SER A 593 31.03 8.12 14.62
CA SER A 593 29.56 8.20 14.62
C SER A 593 29.07 9.64 14.77
N LEU A 594 29.66 10.42 15.68
CA LEU A 594 29.38 11.85 15.83
C LEU A 594 29.79 12.66 14.59
N SER A 595 30.97 12.36 14.02
CA SER A 595 31.45 13.02 12.79
C SER A 595 30.53 12.74 11.60
N MET A 596 30.02 11.51 11.47
CA MET A 596 29.05 11.15 10.44
C MET A 596 27.73 11.89 10.63
N THR A 597 27.21 12.02 11.85
CA THR A 597 25.98 12.80 12.11
C THR A 597 26.15 14.26 11.75
N ARG A 598 27.28 14.87 12.13
CA ARG A 598 27.57 16.27 11.78
C ARG A 598 27.68 16.47 10.27
N LEU A 599 28.32 15.52 9.57
CA LEU A 599 28.36 15.54 8.11
C LEU A 599 26.95 15.39 7.51
N ASN A 600 26.15 14.46 8.00
CA ASN A 600 24.77 14.26 7.55
C ASN A 600 23.93 15.53 7.75
N PHE A 601 24.09 16.21 8.88
CA PHE A 601 23.40 17.47 9.15
C PHE A 601 23.81 18.58 8.18
N SER A 602 25.12 18.73 7.93
CA SER A 602 25.65 19.68 6.94
C SER A 602 25.09 19.38 5.55
N GLU A 603 25.17 18.13 5.09
CA GLU A 603 24.69 17.73 3.77
C GLU A 603 23.16 17.91 3.63
N ALA A 604 22.39 17.64 4.68
CA ALA A 604 20.95 17.87 4.69
C ALA A 604 20.62 19.37 4.59
N THR A 605 21.34 20.20 5.34
CA THR A 605 21.16 21.65 5.36
C THR A 605 21.56 22.27 4.02
N ASP A 606 22.71 21.88 3.47
CA ASP A 606 23.21 22.35 2.18
C ASP A 606 22.22 22.02 1.05
N PHE A 607 21.64 20.82 1.09
CA PHE A 607 20.61 20.40 0.14
C PHE A 607 19.34 21.26 0.24
N LEU A 608 18.80 21.46 1.44
CA LEU A 608 17.60 22.28 1.65
C LEU A 608 17.83 23.75 1.28
N GLN A 609 19.00 24.31 1.61
CA GLN A 609 19.38 25.66 1.19
C GLN A 609 19.52 25.77 -0.33
N GLY A 610 20.12 24.76 -0.97
CA GLY A 610 20.20 24.67 -2.42
C GLY A 610 18.82 24.60 -3.08
N LEU A 611 17.86 23.92 -2.45
CA LEU A 611 16.47 23.87 -2.91
C LEU A 611 15.79 25.22 -2.79
N ALA A 612 15.90 25.87 -1.64
CA ALA A 612 15.35 27.20 -1.41
C ALA A 612 15.91 28.24 -2.41
N ALA A 613 17.18 28.11 -2.78
CA ALA A 613 17.84 28.94 -3.78
C ALA A 613 17.50 28.56 -5.24
N GLY A 614 16.77 27.47 -5.47
CA GLY A 614 16.42 26.98 -6.82
C GLY A 614 17.58 26.34 -7.59
N HIS A 615 18.67 25.96 -6.91
CA HIS A 615 19.82 25.30 -7.53
C HIS A 615 19.55 23.84 -7.92
N HIS A 616 18.64 23.17 -7.21
CA HIS A 616 18.25 21.78 -7.41
C HIS A 616 16.87 21.69 -8.07
N LEU A 617 16.75 22.14 -9.32
CA LEU A 617 15.54 21.96 -10.13
C LEU A 617 15.88 21.35 -11.48
N ALA A 618 15.00 20.51 -11.98
CA ALA A 618 15.12 19.96 -13.32
C ALA A 618 15.13 21.11 -14.35
N ARG A 619 16.15 21.08 -15.22
CA ARG A 619 16.35 22.11 -16.25
C ARG A 619 15.88 21.67 -17.63
N THR A 620 15.89 20.37 -17.89
CA THR A 620 15.70 19.82 -19.23
C THR A 620 14.34 19.16 -19.35
N VAL A 621 13.66 19.49 -20.44
CA VAL A 621 12.41 18.84 -20.84
C VAL A 621 12.73 18.04 -22.10
N GLN A 622 12.18 16.84 -22.22
CA GLN A 622 12.35 15.99 -23.40
C GLN A 622 11.00 15.87 -24.13
N PRO A 623 10.70 16.82 -25.03
CA PRO A 623 9.45 16.82 -25.76
C PRO A 623 9.46 15.80 -26.90
N CYS A 624 8.33 15.10 -27.05
CA CYS A 624 8.10 14.13 -28.13
C CYS A 624 7.00 14.66 -29.05
N THR A 625 7.27 14.68 -30.36
CA THR A 625 6.33 15.18 -31.38
C THR A 625 5.96 14.09 -32.36
N ILE A 626 4.67 13.96 -32.65
CA ILE A 626 4.10 13.04 -33.64
C ILE A 626 3.10 13.77 -34.54
N LEU A 627 3.08 13.39 -35.83
CA LEU A 627 2.03 13.77 -36.77
C LEU A 627 1.12 12.56 -37.03
N LEU A 628 -0.16 12.75 -36.76
CA LEU A 628 -1.22 11.74 -36.89
C LEU A 628 -2.15 12.11 -38.05
N ALA A 629 -2.41 11.18 -38.97
CA ALA A 629 -3.61 11.24 -39.79
C ALA A 629 -4.74 10.50 -39.10
N LEU A 630 -5.84 11.19 -38.78
CA LEU A 630 -7.00 10.59 -38.12
C LEU A 630 -7.99 10.13 -39.19
N ILE A 631 -8.14 8.82 -39.32
CA ILE A 631 -8.99 8.18 -40.33
C ILE A 631 -10.18 7.56 -39.60
N ALA A 632 -11.40 7.85 -40.04
CA ALA A 632 -12.56 7.11 -39.55
C ALA A 632 -12.55 5.70 -40.16
N ASP A 633 -12.66 4.65 -39.34
CA ASP A 633 -13.08 3.34 -39.82
C ASP A 633 -14.49 3.46 -40.44
N GLU A 634 -14.62 2.98 -41.68
CA GLU A 634 -15.90 2.83 -42.40
C GLU A 634 -16.80 1.76 -41.79
#